data_AF-A0A7H0SLG4-F1
#
_entry.id   AF-A0A7H0SLG4-F1
#
_cell.length_a   1.000
_cell.length_b   1.000
_cell.length_c   1.000
_cell.angle_alpha   90.00
_cell.angle_beta   90.00
_cell.angle_gamma   90.00
#
_symmetry.space_group_name_H-M   'P 1'
#
loop_
_entity.id
_entity.type
_entity.pdbx_description
1 polymer ?
#
loop_
_entity_poly.entity_id
_entity_poly.type
_entity_poly.pdbx_seq_one_letter_code
_entity_poly.pdbx_strand_id
1 'polypeptide(L)' 'MSPDQIIEFYHSAADFIQNMAHTLPFVPSQSAGDVDNFVCGWHIGVDAGYHHADNLQQAMNGAVQQSLQQCKG' A
#
# COMPACT_ATOMS: atom_id res chain seq x y z
N MET A 1 -20.78 4.16 5.17
CA MET A 1 -19.61 3.30 4.92
C MET A 1 -18.98 3.02 6.27
N SER A 2 -18.77 1.75 6.62
CA SER A 2 -18.00 1.42 7.83
C SER A 2 -16.51 1.74 7.63
N PRO A 3 -15.73 1.89 8.71
CA PRO A 3 -14.28 2.02 8.61
C PRO A 3 -13.64 0.90 7.79
N ASP A 4 -14.09 -0.35 7.96
CA ASP A 4 -13.59 -1.49 7.19
C ASP A 4 -13.84 -1.34 5.68
N GLN A 5 -15.02 -0.86 5.29
CA GLN A 5 -15.34 -0.61 3.88
C GLN A 5 -14.47 0.49 3.26
N ILE A 6 -14.03 1.46 4.07
CA ILE A 6 -13.12 2.51 3.61
C ILE A 6 -11.70 1.95 3.40
N ILE A 7 -11.25 1.04 4.26
CA ILE A 7 -9.95 0.37 4.14
C ILE A 7 -9.92 -0.56 2.93
N GLU A 8 -10.96 -1.38 2.77
CA GLU A 8 -11.13 -2.25 1.60
C GLU A 8 -11.12 -1.45 0.29
N PHE A 9 -11.76 -0.28 0.28
CA PHE A 9 -11.71 0.63 -0.87
C PHE A 9 -10.28 1.08 -1.17
N TYR A 10 -9.51 1.52 -0.17
CA TYR A 10 -8.14 1.97 -0.37
C TYR A 10 -7.20 0.85 -0.81
N HIS A 11 -7.38 -0.38 -0.31
CA HIS A 11 -6.61 -1.54 -0.77
C HIS A 11 -6.95 -1.88 -2.22
N SER A 12 -8.25 -1.95 -2.55
CA SER A 12 -8.71 -2.27 -3.90
C SER A 12 -8.25 -1.22 -4.93
N ALA A 13 -8.20 0.06 -4.54
CA ALA A 13 -7.70 1.13 -5.40
C ALA A 13 -6.19 0.97 -5.69
N ALA A 14 -5.40 0.58 -4.70
CA ALA A 14 -3.97 0.33 -4.88
C ALA A 14 -3.72 -0.91 -5.76
N ASP A 15 -4.48 -2.00 -5.54
CA ASP A 15 -4.41 -3.22 -6.35
C ASP A 15 -4.79 -2.95 -7.81
N PHE A 16 -5.75 -2.07 -8.05
CA PHE A 16 -6.12 -1.66 -9.40
C PHE A 16 -4.93 -0.98 -10.12
N ILE A 17 -4.22 -0.08 -9.45
CA ILE A 17 -3.04 0.60 -10.00
C ILE A 17 -1.93 -0.42 -10.30
N GLN A 18 -1.70 -1.37 -9.40
CA GLN A 18 -0.76 -2.48 -9.62
C GLN A 18 -1.12 -3.26 -10.88
N ASN A 19 -2.36 -3.75 -10.96
CA ASN A 19 -2.82 -4.55 -12.09
C ASN A 19 -2.72 -3.77 -13.41
N MET A 20 -3.03 -2.47 -13.42
CA MET A 20 -2.82 -1.63 -14.60
C MET A 20 -1.35 -1.57 -15.01
N ALA A 21 -0.43 -1.36 -14.07
CA ALA A 21 1.00 -1.28 -14.35
C ALA A 21 1.54 -2.59 -14.96
N HIS A 22 1.05 -3.74 -14.52
CA HIS A 22 1.44 -5.05 -15.05
C HIS A 22 0.75 -5.45 -16.37
N THR A 23 -0.40 -4.84 -16.68
CA THR A 23 -1.18 -5.21 -17.88
C THR A 23 -0.86 -4.32 -19.09
N LEU A 24 -0.44 -3.07 -18.85
CA LEU A 24 -0.19 -2.12 -19.92
C LEU A 24 1.15 -2.41 -20.63
N PRO A 25 1.15 -2.67 -21.95
CA PRO A 25 2.34 -3.17 -22.66
C PRO A 25 3.44 -2.12 -22.85
N PHE A 26 3.18 -0.86 -22.47
CA PHE A 26 4.13 0.25 -22.57
C PHE A 26 4.73 0.64 -21.21
N VAL A 27 4.32 0.00 -20.12
CA VAL A 27 4.91 0.24 -18.80
C VAL A 27 6.24 -0.53 -18.74
N PRO A 28 7.38 0.16 -18.54
CA PRO A 28 8.65 -0.53 -18.36
C PRO A 28 8.59 -1.46 -17.14
N SER A 29 9.25 -2.62 -17.22
CA SER A 29 9.27 -3.60 -16.11
C SER A 29 9.78 -3.02 -14.79
N GLN A 30 10.75 -2.10 -14.85
CA GLN A 30 11.24 -1.38 -13.68
C GLN A 30 10.13 -0.54 -13.04
N SER A 31 9.34 0.18 -13.84
CA SER A 31 8.22 0.96 -13.33
C SER A 31 7.09 0.10 -12.76
N ALA A 32 6.86 -1.10 -13.30
CA ALA A 32 5.92 -2.04 -12.70
C ALA A 32 6.39 -2.53 -11.32
N GLY A 33 7.70 -2.82 -11.16
CA GLY A 33 8.29 -3.14 -9.86
C GLY A 33 8.26 -1.97 -8.87
N ASP A 34 8.46 -0.73 -9.33
CA ASP A 34 8.31 0.46 -8.49
C ASP A 34 6.86 0.62 -7.99
N VAL A 35 5.87 0.28 -8.84
CA VAL A 35 4.45 0.27 -8.47
C VAL A 35 4.15 -0.83 -7.44
N ASP A 36 4.75 -2.01 -7.56
CA ASP A 36 4.59 -3.08 -6.55
C ASP A 36 5.05 -2.62 -5.17
N ASN A 37 6.19 -1.95 -5.11
CA ASN A 37 6.73 -1.39 -3.87
C ASN A 37 5.84 -0.30 -3.29
N PHE A 38 5.32 0.58 -4.15
CA PHE A 38 4.36 1.60 -3.74
C PHE A 38 3.10 0.98 -3.15
N VAL A 39 2.50 -0.01 -3.83
CA VAL A 39 1.24 -0.65 -3.40
C VAL A 39 1.43 -1.43 -2.10
N CYS A 40 2.54 -2.14 -1.95
CA CYS A 40 2.91 -2.79 -0.69
C CYS A 40 2.97 -1.79 0.48
N GLY A 41 3.70 -0.68 0.30
CA GLY A 41 3.80 0.36 1.33
C GLY A 41 2.47 1.03 1.64
N TRP A 42 1.61 1.18 0.62
CA TRP A 42 0.27 1.72 0.77
C TRP A 42 -0.62 0.84 1.65
N HIS A 43 -0.71 -0.47 1.39
CA HIS A 43 -1.50 -1.40 2.23
C HIS A 43 -1.05 -1.34 3.69
N ILE A 44 0.26 -1.43 3.92
CA ILE A 44 0.84 -1.37 5.26
C ILE A 44 0.50 -0.05 5.96
N GLY A 45 0.57 1.07 5.23
CA GLY A 45 0.25 2.39 5.77
C GLY A 45 -1.23 2.54 6.15
N VAL A 46 -2.13 2.03 5.31
CA VAL A 46 -3.58 2.04 5.57
C VAL A 46 -3.91 1.16 6.78
N ASP A 47 -3.38 -0.06 6.84
CA ASP A 47 -3.57 -0.98 7.97
C ASP A 47 -3.05 -0.39 9.28
N ALA A 48 -1.86 0.19 9.27
CA ALA A 48 -1.28 0.81 10.46
C ALA A 48 -2.09 2.03 10.92
N GLY A 49 -2.55 2.87 9.98
CA GLY A 49 -3.41 4.00 10.27
C GLY A 49 -4.76 3.58 10.86
N TYR A 50 -5.30 2.44 10.43
CA TYR A 50 -6.52 1.89 11.00
C TYR A 50 -6.30 1.33 12.41
N HIS A 51 -5.28 0.49 12.59
CA HIS A 51 -5.01 -0.17 13.87
C HIS A 51 -4.49 0.78 14.95
N HIS A 52 -3.94 1.93 14.57
CA HIS A 52 -3.38 2.93 15.48
C HIS A 52 -3.94 4.34 15.19
N ALA A 53 -5.25 4.43 14.91
CA ALA A 53 -5.91 5.68 14.51
C ALA A 53 -5.81 6.83 15.54
N ASP A 54 -5.60 6.52 16.81
CA ASP A 54 -5.44 7.47 17.91
C ASP A 54 -3.96 7.83 18.21
N ASN A 55 -3.01 7.12 17.59
CA ASN A 55 -1.58 7.30 17.82
C ASN A 55 -0.78 7.31 16.51
N LEU A 56 -0.74 8.49 15.89
CA LEU A 56 -0.02 8.72 14.64
C LEU A 56 1.44 8.27 14.68
N GLN A 57 2.14 8.53 15.80
CA GLN A 57 3.56 8.16 15.93
C GLN A 57 3.75 6.64 15.87
N GLN A 58 2.87 5.89 16.53
CA GLN A 58 2.90 4.43 16.52
C GLN A 58 2.50 3.87 15.15
N ALA A 59 1.45 4.42 14.52
CA ALA A 59 1.04 4.07 13.16
C ALA A 59 2.21 4.23 12.18
N MET A 60 2.86 5.39 12.17
CA MET A 60 3.98 5.70 11.27
C MET A 60 5.19 4.80 11.53
N ASN A 61 5.60 4.63 12.79
CA ASN A 61 6.76 3.80 13.10
C ASN A 61 6.54 2.33 12.72
N GLY A 62 5.35 1.79 13.02
CA GLY A 62 4.98 0.43 12.63
C GLY A 62 4.94 0.26 11.12
N ALA A 63 4.27 1.18 10.41
CA ALA A 63 4.16 1.14 8.95
C ALA A 63 5.54 1.19 8.27
N VAL A 64 6.43 2.08 8.71
CA VAL A 64 7.79 2.20 8.13
C VAL A 64 8.60 0.93 8.40
N GLN A 65 8.60 0.42 9.64
CA GLN A 65 9.33 -0.80 9.96
C GLN A 65 8.84 -2.00 9.17
N GLN A 66 7.51 -2.15 9.04
CA GLN A 66 6.92 -3.24 8.28
C GLN A 66 7.18 -3.09 6.78
N SER A 67 7.08 -1.88 6.24
CA SER A 67 7.40 -1.58 4.83
C SER A 67 8.85 -1.95 4.49
N LEU A 68 9.80 -1.58 5.35
CA LEU A 68 11.23 -1.92 5.14
C LEU A 68 11.50 -3.44 5.18
N GLN A 69 10.65 -4.21 5.86
CA GLN A 69 10.80 -5.67 5.95
C GLN A 69 10.12 -6.40 4.80
N GLN A 70 8.95 -5.90 4.35
CA GLN A 70 8.03 -6.62 3.47
C GLN A 70 8.02 -6.08 2.04
N CYS A 71 8.23 -4.78 1.85
CA CYS A 71 8.26 -4.14 0.53
C CYS A 71 9.72 -4.09 0.07
N LYS A 72 10.11 -5.07 -0.74
CA LYS A 72 11.45 -5.10 -1.35
C LYS A 72 11.38 -4.66 -2.80
N GLY A 73 12.19 -3.63 -3.09
CA GLY A 73 12.67 -3.20 -4.42
C GLY A 73 13.06 -4.35 -5.33
#